data_AF-A0A2R7N6N4-F1
#
_entry.id   AF-A0A2R7N6N4-F1
#
_cell.length_a   1.000
_cell.length_b   1.000
_cell.length_c   1.000
_cell.angle_alpha   90.00
_cell.angle_beta   90.00
_cell.angle_gamma   90.00
#
_symmetry.space_group_name_H-M   'P 1'
#
loop_
_entity.id
_entity.type
_entity.pdbx_description
1 polymer ?
#
loop_
_entity_poly.entity_id
_entity_poly.type
_entity_poly.pdbx_seq_one_letter_code
_entity_poly.pdbx_strand_id
1 'polypeptide(L)' 'MKNLKKLNRKELQALQGAGPATCTGCPKNTTYGNNPGDAPCEAFQMLPDRCKMCVIVDISCMSGGVS' A
#
# COMPACT_ATOMS: atom_id res chain seq x y z
N MET A 1 28.82 8.10 3.85
CA MET A 1 27.47 7.59 3.48
C MET A 1 27.60 6.12 3.14
N LYS A 2 26.78 5.23 3.73
CA LYS A 2 26.87 3.78 3.46
C LYS A 2 26.37 3.45 2.05
N ASN A 3 27.05 2.54 1.36
CA ASN A 3 26.69 2.15 0.00
C ASN A 3 25.50 1.18 0.03
N LEU A 4 24.30 1.69 -0.26
CA LEU A 4 23.04 0.92 -0.19
C LEU A 4 22.99 -0.27 -1.18
N LYS A 5 23.89 -0.30 -2.17
CA LYS A 5 23.95 -1.39 -3.17
C LYS A 5 24.59 -2.68 -2.64
N LYS A 6 25.22 -2.66 -1.45
CA LYS A 6 25.94 -3.81 -0.87
C LYS A 6 25.44 -4.20 0.53
N LEU A 7 24.16 -3.96 0.83
CA LEU A 7 23.57 -4.37 2.10
C LEU A 7 23.27 -5.86 2.10
N ASN A 8 23.64 -6.53 3.18
CA ASN A 8 23.20 -7.90 3.41
C ASN A 8 21.72 -7.94 3.85
N ARG A 9 21.12 -9.13 3.88
CA ARG A 9 19.69 -9.31 4.18
C ARG A 9 19.27 -8.74 5.55
N LYS A 10 20.12 -8.86 6.58
CA LYS A 10 19.86 -8.31 7.92
C LYS A 10 19.95 -6.79 7.92
N GLU A 11 20.93 -6.22 7.20
CA GLU A 11 21.07 -4.78 7.07
C GLU A 11 19.94 -4.15 6.26
N LEU A 12 19.43 -4.87 5.25
CA LEU A 12 18.27 -4.45 4.45
C LEU A 12 16.98 -4.41 5.31
N GLN A 13 16.79 -5.36 6.22
CA GLN A 13 15.67 -5.34 7.18
C GLN A 13 15.77 -4.19 8.19
N ALA A 14 17.00 -3.80 8.55
CA ALA A 14 17.25 -2.70 9.48
C ALA A 14 17.11 -1.32 8.82
N LEU A 15 17.10 -1.26 7.48
CA LEU A 15 16.69 -0.04 6.80
C LEU A 15 15.21 0.20 7.08
N GLN A 16 14.95 1.28 7.79
CA GLN A 16 13.65 1.94 7.70
C GLN A 16 13.58 2.52 6.28
N GLY A 17 12.99 1.77 5.35
CA GLY A 17 12.54 2.34 4.08
C GLY A 17 11.61 3.52 4.38
N ALA A 18 11.28 4.33 3.38
CA ALA A 18 10.24 5.36 3.51
C ALA A 18 8.81 4.80 3.76
N GLY A 19 8.68 3.57 4.28
CA GLY A 19 7.47 3.04 4.89
C GLY A 19 7.58 3.11 6.41
N PRO A 20 6.76 2.37 7.15
CA PRO A 20 5.37 2.66 7.55
C PRO A 20 4.96 4.12 7.89
N ALA A 21 5.88 5.09 7.91
CA ALA A 21 5.51 6.49 8.20
C ALA A 21 4.43 7.02 7.24
N THR A 22 4.37 6.52 6.01
CA THR A 22 3.36 6.87 5.00
C THR A 22 2.03 6.12 5.16
N CYS A 23 1.92 5.08 5.97
CA CYS A 23 0.66 4.35 6.16
C CYS A 23 0.04 4.57 7.55
N THR A 24 0.71 5.33 8.43
CA THR A 24 0.16 5.69 9.75
C THR A 24 -1.15 6.46 9.60
N GLY A 25 -2.22 5.91 10.17
CA GLY A 25 -3.59 6.44 10.10
C GLY A 25 -4.43 5.92 8.94
N CYS A 26 -3.84 5.12 8.03
CA CYS A 26 -4.59 4.47 6.96
C CYS A 26 -5.35 3.23 7.47
N PRO A 27 -6.44 2.82 6.79
CA PRO A 27 -7.20 1.62 7.12
C PRO A 27 -6.27 0.40 7.16
N LYS A 28 -6.38 -0.39 8.23
CA LYS A 28 -5.65 -1.64 8.38
C LYS A 28 -6.63 -2.80 8.25
N ASN A 29 -6.19 -3.86 7.58
CA ASN A 29 -6.97 -5.08 7.36
C ASN A 29 -8.29 -4.86 6.60
N THR A 30 -8.36 -3.81 5.77
CA THR A 30 -9.48 -3.61 4.85
C THR A 30 -9.02 -3.96 3.44
N THR A 31 -9.74 -4.89 2.82
CA THR A 31 -9.62 -5.21 1.40
C THR A 31 -10.73 -4.44 0.67
N TYR A 32 -10.41 -3.82 -0.45
CA TYR A 32 -11.38 -3.10 -1.26
C TYR A 32 -11.64 -3.85 -2.56
N GLY A 33 -12.90 -4.13 -2.90
CA GLY A 33 -13.22 -5.07 -3.96
C GLY A 33 -14.71 -5.37 -4.08
N ASN A 34 -15.01 -6.36 -4.92
CA ASN A 34 -16.36 -6.86 -5.14
C ASN A 34 -16.61 -8.23 -4.46
N ASN A 35 -15.67 -8.73 -3.65
CA ASN A 35 -15.83 -10.02 -2.99
C ASN A 35 -16.64 -9.90 -1.68
N PRO A 36 -17.27 -10.98 -1.22
CA PRO A 36 -17.95 -11.00 0.07
C PRO A 36 -16.99 -10.66 1.21
N GLY A 37 -17.28 -9.56 1.92
CA GLY A 37 -16.45 -9.07 3.03
C GLY A 37 -15.45 -7.97 2.67
N ASP A 38 -15.32 -7.64 1.38
CA ASP A 38 -14.55 -6.48 0.95
C ASP A 38 -15.33 -5.17 1.17
N ALA A 39 -14.60 -4.09 1.42
CA ALA A 39 -15.13 -2.75 1.35
C ALA A 39 -15.37 -2.34 -0.12
N PRO A 40 -16.38 -1.52 -0.40
CA PRO A 40 -16.75 -1.18 -1.77
C PRO A 40 -15.67 -0.34 -2.48
N CYS A 41 -15.56 -0.45 -3.81
CA CYS A 41 -14.55 0.26 -4.61
C CYS A 41 -14.64 1.80 -4.44
N GLU A 42 -15.83 2.36 -4.22
CA GLU A 42 -16.00 3.80 -3.97
C GLU A 42 -15.29 4.23 -2.68
N ALA A 43 -15.27 3.36 -1.66
CA ALA A 43 -14.55 3.63 -0.42
C ALA A 43 -13.04 3.66 -0.63
N PHE A 44 -12.50 2.87 -1.58
CA PHE A 44 -11.10 2.97 -1.98
C PHE A 44 -10.81 4.29 -2.69
N GLN A 45 -11.69 4.74 -3.57
CA GLN A 45 -11.50 5.98 -4.34
C GLN A 45 -11.50 7.23 -3.44
N MET A 46 -12.25 7.19 -2.34
CA MET A 46 -12.27 8.24 -1.30
C MET A 46 -11.04 8.25 -0.38
N LEU A 47 -10.18 7.22 -0.43
CA LEU A 47 -8.96 7.22 0.37
C LEU A 47 -8.01 8.34 -0.09
N PRO A 48 -7.29 8.97 0.84
CA PRO A 48 -6.13 9.78 0.48
C PRO A 48 -5.16 8.95 -0.37
N ASP A 49 -4.51 9.54 -1.38
CA ASP A 49 -3.59 8.80 -2.27
C ASP A 49 -2.46 8.12 -1.50
N ARG A 50 -2.02 8.75 -0.41
CA ARG A 50 -1.09 8.17 0.57
C ARG A 50 -1.57 6.81 1.10
N CYS A 51 -2.86 6.65 1.36
CA CYS A 51 -3.45 5.42 1.88
C CYS A 51 -3.80 4.41 0.78
N LYS A 52 -4.04 4.85 -0.46
CA LYS A 52 -4.28 3.93 -1.59
C LYS A 52 -3.10 2.99 -1.83
N MET A 53 -1.87 3.44 -1.57
CA MET A 53 -0.65 2.61 -1.64
C MET A 53 -0.45 1.67 -0.44
N CYS A 54 -1.30 1.77 0.59
CA CYS A 54 -1.13 1.07 1.87
C CYS A 54 -2.19 -0.01 2.13
N VAL A 55 -3.17 -0.16 1.24
CA VAL A 55 -4.31 -1.07 1.40
C VAL A 55 -4.30 -2.13 0.31
N ILE A 56 -4.98 -3.24 0.57
CA ILE A 56 -5.19 -4.28 -0.44
C ILE A 56 -6.43 -3.89 -1.23
N VAL A 57 -6.32 -3.82 -2.55
CA VAL A 57 -7.40 -3.43 -3.45
C VAL A 57 -7.44 -4.38 -4.63
N ASP A 58 -8.63 -4.78 -5.01
CA ASP A 58 -8.87 -5.54 -6.23
C ASP A 58 -8.63 -4.66 -7.47
N ILE A 59 -8.07 -5.26 -8.52
CA ILE A 59 -7.73 -4.54 -9.74
C ILE A 59 -8.96 -3.89 -10.41
N SER A 60 -10.16 -4.46 -10.23
CA SER A 60 -11.40 -3.87 -10.73
C SER A 60 -11.72 -2.51 -10.10
N CYS A 61 -11.23 -2.23 -8.90
CA CYS A 61 -11.42 -0.93 -8.23
C CYS A 61 -10.38 0.12 -8.64
N MET A 62 -9.27 -0.26 -9.28
CA MET A 62 -8.24 0.67 -9.74
C MET A 62 -8.70 1.29 -11.08
N SER A 63 -9.27 2.49 -11.02
CA SER A 63 -9.60 3.27 -12.22
C SER A 63 -8.31 3.76 -12.89
N GLY A 64 -7.76 2.92 -13.76
CA GLY A 64 -6.45 3.12 -14.37
C GLY A 64 -6.00 1.86 -15.09
N GLY A 65 -6.87 1.32 -15.94
CA GLY A 65 -6.44 0.33 -16.92
C GLY A 65 -5.30 0.91 -17.73
N VAL A 66 -4.16 0.23 -17.75
CA VAL A 66 -3.10 0.51 -18.72
C VAL A 66 -3.75 0.43 -20.11
N SER A 67 -3.78 1.57 -20.80
CA SER A 67 -4.05 1.63 -22.24
C SER A 67 -2.86 1.06 -23.00
#